data_AF-A0A2L1GEV6-F1
#
_entry.id   AF-A0A2L1GEV6-F1
#
_cell.length_a   1.000
_cell.length_b   1.000
_cell.length_c   1.000
_cell.angle_alpha   90.00
_cell.angle_beta   90.00
_cell.angle_gamma   90.00
#
_symmetry.space_group_name_H-M   'P 1'
#
loop_
_entity.id
_entity.type
_entity.pdbx_description
1 polymer ?
#
loop_
_entity_poly.entity_id
_entity_poly.type
_entity_poly.pdbx_seq_one_letter_code
_entity_poly.pdbx_strand_id
1 'polypeptide(L)'
;KYIWLAMKHGTTCSSGSGDNGDGSVTGSGSSCDDMSTIDLIPQYLRFLQEWVEHFCKQRQAKVKDVITNCKSCKECGGTCGSDCKTKCEAYKKFIEECNGTADGGTSGSSWSKRWDQIYKRYSKYIEDAK
;
A
#
# COMPACT_ATOMS: atom_id res chain seq x y z
N LYS A 1 -20.30 6.10 17.38
CA LYS A 1 -21.59 6.34 16.68
C LYS A 1 -21.71 7.78 16.16
N TYR A 2 -21.78 8.81 17.01
CA TYR A 2 -21.92 10.21 16.54
C TYR A 2 -20.72 10.73 15.72
N ILE A 3 -19.49 10.36 16.11
CA ILE A 3 -18.27 10.71 15.36
C ILE A 3 -18.30 10.12 13.93
N TRP A 4 -18.64 8.83 13.80
CA TRP A 4 -18.80 8.17 12.50
C TRP A 4 -19.87 8.84 11.64
N LEU A 5 -21.02 9.19 12.22
CA LEU A 5 -22.09 9.89 11.50
C LEU A 5 -21.62 11.26 10.97
N ALA A 6 -20.88 12.03 11.79
CA ALA A 6 -20.32 13.30 11.36
C ALA A 6 -19.28 13.14 10.24
N MET A 7 -18.42 12.11 10.31
CA MET A 7 -17.46 11.79 9.24
C MET A 7 -18.18 11.46 7.92
N LYS A 8 -19.26 10.66 7.98
CA LYS A 8 -20.08 10.36 6.80
C LYS A 8 -20.73 11.59 6.17
N HIS A 9 -21.15 12.57 6.98
CA HIS A 9 -21.71 13.83 6.47
C HIS A 9 -20.64 14.76 5.88
N GLY A 10 -19.40 14.70 6.39
CA GLY A 10 -18.28 15.51 5.90
C GLY A 10 -17.65 14.97 4.61
N THR A 11 -17.71 13.67 4.37
CA THR A 11 -17.35 13.05 3.10
C THR A 11 -18.59 13.01 2.20
N THR A 12 -18.51 13.43 0.94
CA THR A 12 -19.58 13.10 -0.03
C THR A 12 -19.57 11.60 -0.30
N CYS A 13 -20.12 10.81 0.62
CA CYS A 13 -20.60 9.48 0.31
C CYS A 13 -21.78 9.69 -0.65
N SER A 14 -21.49 9.83 -1.94
CA SER A 14 -22.51 9.92 -2.97
C SER A 14 -23.26 8.59 -2.99
N SER A 15 -24.37 8.54 -2.25
CA SER A 15 -25.47 7.62 -2.51
C SER A 15 -26.08 8.00 -3.87
N GLY A 16 -25.39 7.67 -4.96
CA GLY A 16 -25.82 8.09 -6.30
C GLY A 16 -24.70 8.08 -7.33
N SER A 17 -24.32 6.90 -7.80
CA SER A 17 -23.90 6.73 -9.19
C SER A 17 -24.43 5.35 -9.58
N GLY A 18 -25.55 5.37 -10.29
CA GLY A 18 -26.09 4.18 -10.90
C GLY A 18 -25.16 3.75 -12.01
N ASP A 19 -24.64 2.54 -11.90
CA ASP A 19 -24.19 1.76 -13.04
C ASP A 19 -24.77 0.35 -12.84
N ASN A 20 -25.68 -0.02 -13.73
CA ASN A 20 -26.17 -1.37 -13.87
C ASN A 20 -25.02 -2.23 -14.40
N GLY A 21 -24.52 -3.17 -13.60
CA GLY A 21 -23.41 -4.02 -14.01
C GLY A 21 -23.21 -5.21 -13.08
N ASP A 22 -23.70 -6.34 -13.56
CA ASP A 22 -23.45 -7.71 -13.12
C ASP A 22 -22.01 -7.99 -12.65
N GLY A 23 -21.87 -8.89 -11.66
CA GLY A 23 -20.60 -9.47 -11.27
C GLY A 23 -20.28 -9.36 -9.78
N SER A 24 -20.78 -10.32 -9.00
CA SER A 24 -20.28 -10.68 -7.68
C SER A 24 -18.74 -10.83 -7.69
N VAL A 25 -18.04 -9.82 -7.20
CA VAL A 25 -16.65 -9.91 -6.75
C VAL A 25 -16.63 -9.56 -5.27
N THR A 26 -16.55 -10.58 -4.43
CA THR A 26 -16.17 -10.46 -3.03
C THR A 26 -14.73 -10.00 -2.95
N GLY A 27 -14.51 -8.69 -2.86
CA GLY A 27 -13.18 -8.10 -2.71
C GLY A 27 -13.27 -6.58 -2.55
N SER A 28 -13.30 -6.13 -1.28
CA SER A 28 -13.53 -4.75 -0.82
C SER A 28 -14.97 -4.25 -0.91
N GLY A 29 -15.83 -4.81 -0.06
CA GLY A 29 -17.10 -4.19 0.30
C GLY A 29 -16.88 -2.99 1.22
N SER A 30 -16.62 -1.82 0.65
CA SER A 30 -16.76 -0.56 1.38
C SER A 30 -18.23 -0.15 1.39
N SER A 31 -19.05 -0.89 2.14
CA SER A 31 -20.32 -0.29 2.57
C SER A 31 -19.99 0.81 3.56
N CYS A 32 -20.20 2.06 3.16
CA CYS A 32 -20.13 3.21 4.06
C CYS A 32 -21.22 3.15 5.15
N ASP A 33 -22.11 2.15 5.10
CA ASP A 33 -23.22 1.97 6.03
C ASP A 33 -22.77 1.29 7.32
N ASP A 34 -21.75 0.42 7.26
CA ASP A 34 -21.25 -0.31 8.42
C ASP A 34 -20.25 0.52 9.23
N MET A 35 -20.48 0.58 10.54
CA MET A 35 -19.55 1.18 11.48
C MET A 35 -18.29 0.31 11.57
N SER A 36 -17.17 0.84 11.10
CA SER A 36 -15.90 0.12 11.06
C SER A 36 -15.43 -0.31 12.47
N THR A 37 -14.95 -1.54 12.60
CA THR A 37 -14.33 -2.05 13.85
C THR A 37 -12.88 -1.63 14.00
N ILE A 38 -12.33 -0.84 13.07
CA ILE A 38 -10.93 -0.38 13.11
C ILE A 38 -10.57 0.33 14.42
N ASP A 39 -11.53 1.00 15.06
CA ASP A 39 -11.29 1.69 16.33
C ASP A 39 -10.86 0.74 17.47
N LEU A 40 -11.22 -0.55 17.38
CA LEU A 40 -10.86 -1.59 18.34
C LEU A 40 -9.43 -2.14 18.11
N ILE A 41 -8.82 -1.86 16.96
CA ILE A 41 -7.47 -2.30 16.63
C ILE A 41 -6.46 -1.31 17.22
N PRO A 42 -5.40 -1.75 17.92
CA PRO A 42 -4.35 -0.84 18.40
C PRO A 42 -3.84 0.12 17.31
N GLN A 43 -3.67 1.40 17.65
CA GLN A 43 -3.29 2.45 16.70
C GLN A 43 -2.02 2.10 15.89
N TYR A 44 -1.06 1.44 16.52
CA TYR A 44 0.15 0.96 15.85
C TYR A 44 -0.15 0.03 14.67
N LEU A 45 -1.11 -0.89 14.83
CA LEU A 45 -1.49 -1.83 13.78
C LEU A 45 -2.30 -1.14 12.68
N ARG A 46 -3.12 -0.14 13.01
CA ARG A 46 -3.81 0.70 12.01
C ARG A 46 -2.82 1.45 11.12
N PHE A 47 -1.84 2.14 11.73
CA PHE A 47 -0.80 2.83 10.97
C PHE A 47 0.08 1.86 10.16
N LEU A 48 0.32 0.65 10.68
CA LEU A 48 1.02 -0.38 9.92
C LEU A 48 0.22 -0.81 8.69
N GLN A 49 -1.10 -1.01 8.84
CA GLN A 49 -1.98 -1.34 7.71
C GLN A 49 -1.98 -0.23 6.65
N GLU A 50 -2.18 1.03 7.05
CA GLU A 50 -2.12 2.17 6.13
C GLU A 50 -0.76 2.26 5.42
N TRP A 51 0.34 2.05 6.16
CA TRP A 51 1.68 2.07 5.59
C TRP A 51 1.89 0.95 4.55
N VAL A 52 1.41 -0.28 4.83
CA VAL A 52 1.47 -1.39 3.88
C VAL A 52 0.59 -1.13 2.66
N GLU A 53 -0.60 -0.57 2.82
CA GLU A 53 -1.48 -0.21 1.70
C GLU A 53 -0.84 0.85 0.79
N HIS A 54 -0.23 1.88 1.38
CA HIS A 54 0.51 2.90 0.64
C HIS A 54 1.71 2.31 -0.12
N PHE A 55 2.47 1.41 0.52
CA PHE A 55 3.58 0.70 -0.13
C PHE A 55 3.09 -0.13 -1.31
N CYS A 56 2.07 -0.95 -1.11
CA CYS A 56 1.52 -1.86 -2.11
C CYS A 56 1.01 -1.10 -3.34
N LYS A 57 0.32 0.03 -3.16
CA LYS A 57 -0.13 0.90 -4.26
C LYS A 57 1.04 1.40 -5.11
N GLN A 58 2.08 1.94 -4.47
CA GLN A 58 3.26 2.45 -5.17
C GLN A 58 4.01 1.32 -5.89
N ARG A 59 4.21 0.20 -5.20
CA ARG A 59 4.84 -0.99 -5.75
C ARG A 59 4.09 -1.51 -6.97
N GLN A 60 2.76 -1.61 -6.92
CA GLN A 60 1.94 -2.10 -8.02
C GLN A 60 2.11 -1.24 -9.27
N ALA A 61 2.14 0.08 -9.14
CA ALA A 61 2.38 0.98 -10.26
C ALA A 61 3.76 0.74 -10.91
N LYS A 62 4.82 0.63 -10.10
CA LYS A 62 6.19 0.39 -10.61
C LYS A 62 6.36 -1.01 -11.22
N VAL A 63 5.75 -2.03 -10.62
CA VAL A 63 5.80 -3.40 -11.15
C VAL A 63 5.02 -3.52 -12.46
N LYS A 64 3.88 -2.83 -12.60
CA LYS A 64 3.13 -2.80 -13.87
C LYS A 64 3.98 -2.26 -15.02
N ASP A 65 4.75 -1.20 -14.76
CA ASP A 65 5.70 -0.65 -15.72
C ASP A 65 6.78 -1.67 -16.10
N VAL A 66 7.38 -2.35 -15.12
CA VAL A 66 8.40 -3.38 -15.37
C VAL A 66 7.81 -4.52 -16.20
N ILE A 67 6.69 -5.10 -15.78
CA ILE A 67 6.04 -6.20 -16.49
C ILE A 67 5.71 -5.79 -17.94
N THR A 68 5.21 -4.58 -18.15
CA THR A 68 4.83 -4.11 -19.50
C THR A 68 6.03 -4.00 -20.43
N ASN A 69 7.16 -3.49 -19.93
CA ASN A 69 8.36 -3.24 -20.73
C ASN A 69 9.30 -4.46 -20.81
N CYS A 70 9.14 -5.43 -19.91
CA CYS A 70 10.00 -6.61 -19.80
C CYS A 70 9.29 -7.92 -20.18
N LYS A 71 8.12 -7.89 -20.84
CA LYS A 71 7.30 -9.11 -21.10
C LYS A 71 8.05 -10.28 -21.74
N SER A 72 9.02 -9.99 -22.61
CA SER A 72 9.83 -11.00 -23.33
C SER A 72 11.13 -11.37 -22.60
N CYS A 73 11.40 -10.76 -21.45
CA CYS A 73 12.65 -10.92 -20.72
C CYS A 73 12.43 -11.72 -19.45
N LYS A 74 13.15 -12.84 -19.33
CA LYS A 74 13.11 -13.70 -18.14
C LYS A 74 13.69 -13.00 -16.91
N GLU A 75 14.64 -12.09 -17.10
CA GLU A 75 15.36 -11.45 -16.00
C GLU A 75 15.61 -9.96 -16.30
N CYS A 76 15.65 -9.16 -15.23
CA CYS A 76 16.13 -7.78 -15.24
C CYS A 76 17.66 -7.76 -15.39
N GLY A 77 18.17 -8.21 -16.55
CA GLY A 77 19.59 -8.29 -16.87
C GLY A 77 19.85 -9.24 -18.05
N GLY A 78 20.61 -8.78 -19.06
CA GLY A 78 20.91 -9.56 -20.28
C GLY A 78 20.41 -8.91 -21.57
N THR A 79 20.07 -9.74 -22.58
CA THR A 79 19.59 -9.42 -23.95
C THR A 79 18.22 -8.71 -24.01
N CYS A 80 17.83 -8.04 -22.93
CA CYS A 80 16.60 -7.28 -22.89
C CYS A 80 16.76 -5.88 -23.50
N GLY A 81 15.70 -5.35 -24.11
CA GLY A 81 15.69 -3.98 -24.65
C GLY A 81 16.03 -2.92 -23.59
N SER A 82 16.57 -1.79 -24.03
CA SER A 82 16.99 -0.65 -23.18
C SER A 82 15.91 -0.19 -22.20
N ASP A 83 14.65 -0.27 -22.62
CA ASP A 83 13.51 0.22 -21.85
C ASP A 83 13.21 -0.64 -20.63
N CYS A 84 13.32 -1.97 -20.77
CA CYS A 84 13.19 -2.87 -19.63
C CYS A 84 14.29 -2.63 -18.59
N LYS A 85 15.55 -2.49 -19.03
CA LYS A 85 16.67 -2.21 -18.12
C LYS A 85 16.41 -0.93 -17.31
N THR A 86 15.97 0.13 -17.98
CA THR A 86 15.62 1.41 -17.36
C THR A 86 14.50 1.26 -16.32
N LYS A 87 13.44 0.50 -16.63
CA LYS A 87 12.34 0.27 -15.69
C LYS A 87 12.74 -0.61 -14.51
N CYS A 88 13.56 -1.63 -14.73
CA CYS A 88 14.12 -2.46 -13.66
C CYS A 88 15.03 -1.64 -12.72
N GLU A 89 15.88 -0.78 -13.26
CA GLU A 89 16.72 0.13 -12.46
C GLU A 89 15.87 1.13 -11.68
N ALA A 90 14.82 1.68 -12.28
CA ALA A 90 13.88 2.55 -11.58
C ALA A 90 13.14 1.83 -10.44
N TYR A 91 12.75 0.56 -10.63
CA TYR A 91 12.14 -0.26 -9.57
C TYR A 91 13.15 -0.58 -8.46
N LYS A 92 14.37 -0.97 -8.80
CA LYS A 92 15.45 -1.22 -7.84
C LYS A 92 15.72 0.03 -7.02
N LYS A 93 15.85 1.18 -7.69
CA LYS A 93 15.99 2.48 -7.03
C LYS A 93 14.81 2.74 -6.11
N PHE A 94 13.56 2.56 -6.52
CA PHE A 94 12.39 2.75 -5.64
C PHE A 94 12.45 1.94 -4.33
N ILE A 95 12.97 0.71 -4.36
CA ILE A 95 13.11 -0.12 -3.15
C ILE A 95 14.30 0.30 -2.28
N GLU A 96 15.42 0.66 -2.91
CA GLU A 96 16.68 1.01 -2.25
C GLU A 96 16.77 2.50 -1.86
N GLU A 97 15.94 3.35 -2.45
CA GLU A 97 16.01 4.81 -2.31
C GLU A 97 15.76 5.20 -0.85
N CYS A 98 16.80 5.81 -0.28
CA CYS A 98 16.81 6.37 1.07
C CYS A 98 16.48 7.88 1.06
N ASN A 99 16.11 8.44 -0.09
CA ASN A 99 15.78 9.86 -0.24
C ASN A 99 14.39 10.10 0.35
N GLY A 100 14.35 10.35 1.66
CA GLY A 100 13.15 10.60 2.43
C GLY A 100 12.38 11.83 2.01
N THR A 101 11.57 11.70 0.98
CA THR A 101 10.43 12.58 0.79
C THR A 101 9.25 12.04 1.60
N ALA A 102 8.45 12.92 2.19
CA ALA A 102 7.25 12.53 2.93
C ALA A 102 6.31 11.67 2.07
N ASP A 103 6.26 11.96 0.76
CA ASP A 103 5.47 11.26 -0.25
C ASP A 103 5.91 9.79 -0.47
N GLY A 104 7.19 9.48 -0.21
CA GLY A 104 7.76 8.14 -0.35
C GLY A 104 7.44 7.20 0.82
N GLY A 105 6.85 7.68 1.92
CA GLY A 105 6.42 6.85 3.05
C GLY A 105 7.55 6.26 3.92
N THR A 106 8.82 6.59 3.65
CA THR A 106 9.98 6.00 4.35
C THR A 106 10.78 6.96 5.24
N SER A 107 10.34 8.22 5.42
CA SER A 107 10.91 9.17 6.39
C SER A 107 12.46 9.23 6.40
N GLY A 108 13.10 9.19 5.23
CA GLY A 108 14.57 9.28 5.13
C GLY A 108 15.32 7.96 5.20
N SER A 109 14.61 6.83 5.19
CA SER A 109 15.20 5.48 5.23
C SER A 109 14.77 4.64 4.03
N SER A 110 15.42 3.50 3.80
CA SER A 110 14.91 2.52 2.83
C SER A 110 13.67 1.80 3.38
N TRP A 111 12.84 1.27 2.49
CA TRP A 111 11.70 0.41 2.85
C TRP A 111 12.13 -0.79 3.71
N SER A 112 13.27 -1.42 3.36
CA SER A 112 13.83 -2.56 4.10
C SER A 112 14.22 -2.21 5.53
N LYS A 113 14.88 -1.06 5.73
CA LYS A 113 15.30 -0.60 7.07
C LYS A 113 14.09 -0.26 7.93
N ARG A 114 13.06 0.36 7.36
CA ARG A 114 11.83 0.67 8.08
C ARG A 114 11.07 -0.60 8.48
N TRP A 115 11.01 -1.58 7.59
CA TRP A 115 10.39 -2.88 7.88
C TRP A 115 11.07 -3.61 9.04
N ASP A 116 12.40 -3.63 9.08
CA ASP A 116 13.16 -4.23 10.20
C ASP A 116 12.82 -3.56 11.55
N GLN A 117 12.71 -2.23 11.58
CA GLN A 117 12.31 -1.50 12.79
C GLN A 117 10.87 -1.82 13.22
N ILE A 118 9.94 -1.90 12.26
CA ILE A 118 8.55 -2.29 12.52
C ILE A 118 8.52 -3.71 13.09
N TYR A 119 9.21 -4.65 12.47
CA TYR A 119 9.27 -6.04 12.90
C TYR A 119 9.81 -6.17 14.33
N LYS A 120 10.95 -5.54 14.64
CA LYS A 120 11.53 -5.55 16.00
C LYS A 120 10.56 -5.01 17.06
N ARG A 121 9.86 -3.91 16.75
CA ARG A 121 8.88 -3.32 17.66
C ARG A 121 7.67 -4.22 17.84
N TYR A 122 7.15 -4.81 16.76
CA TYR A 122 6.06 -5.76 16.81
C TYR A 122 6.44 -7.00 17.64
N SER A 123 7.61 -7.61 17.39
CA SER A 123 8.12 -8.72 18.19
C SER A 123 8.23 -8.37 19.67
N LYS A 124 8.73 -7.18 20.01
CA LYS A 124 8.77 -6.71 21.40
C LYS A 124 7.37 -6.68 22.02
N TYR A 125 6.36 -6.16 21.33
CA TYR A 125 4.98 -6.15 21.85
C TYR A 125 4.40 -7.55 22.05
N ILE A 126 4.77 -8.51 21.20
CA ILE A 126 4.36 -9.91 21.37
C ILE A 126 5.03 -10.52 22.60
N GLU A 127 6.30 -10.23 22.86
CA GLU A 127 6.99 -10.70 24.08
C GLU A 127 6.46 -10.03 25.35
N ASP A 128 6.24 -8.71 25.34
CA ASP A 128 5.71 -7.96 26.49
C ASP A 128 4.26 -8.35 26.86
N ALA A 129 3.52 -8.98 25.92
CA ALA A 129 2.15 -9.44 26.13
C ALA A 129 2.03 -10.89 26.60
N LYS A 130 3.15 -11.62 26.71
CA LYS A 130 3.21 -12.96 27.32
C LYS A 130 3.24 -12.87 28.83
#